data_AF-A0A0J6TCW0-F1
#
_entry.id   AF-A0A0J6TCW0-F1
#
_cell.length_a   1.000
_cell.length_b   1.000
_cell.length_c   1.000
_cell.angle_alpha   90.00
_cell.angle_beta   90.00
_cell.angle_gamma   90.00
#
_symmetry.space_group_name_H-M   'P 1'
#
loop_
_entity.id
_entity.type
_entity.pdbx_description
1 polymer ?
#
loop_
_entity_poly.entity_id
_entity_poly.type
_entity_poly.pdbx_seq_one_letter_code
_entity_poly.pdbx_strand_id
1 'polypeptide(L)'
;MVGPAADFVWEEVFQFSTSHGLAESVALRTVVPTDGEVHGLGCDKQARDRARDEARGRAGPTYRGCIDALVRAIRTRHTTNKHRFSVTHAPEEGDWHARITVMLAEGTAKLSKQDKQDVREIMAQVFDGGLKGHTCP
;
A
#
# COMPACT_ATOMS: atom_id res chain seq x y z
N MET A 1 15.60 -6.90 -25.33
CA MET A 1 14.76 -7.67 -24.39
C MET A 1 14.73 -6.92 -23.08
N VAL A 2 13.69 -6.12 -22.86
CA VAL A 2 13.43 -5.43 -21.59
C VAL A 2 12.52 -6.36 -20.81
N GLY A 3 13.03 -6.95 -19.72
CA GLY A 3 12.18 -7.73 -18.82
C GLY A 3 11.09 -6.81 -18.26
N PRO A 4 9.82 -7.24 -18.19
CA PRO A 4 8.75 -6.35 -17.80
C PRO A 4 8.87 -6.01 -16.31
N ALA A 5 9.11 -4.73 -16.04
CA ALA A 5 8.97 -4.10 -14.72
C ALA A 5 7.48 -3.92 -14.36
N ALA A 6 6.69 -4.99 -14.47
CA ALA A 6 5.22 -4.90 -14.48
C ALA A 6 4.57 -4.92 -13.08
N ASP A 7 4.93 -5.82 -12.15
CA ASP A 7 3.92 -6.20 -11.14
C ASP A 7 4.31 -6.02 -9.67
N PHE A 8 5.44 -5.37 -9.37
CA PHE A 8 6.14 -5.70 -8.13
C PHE A 8 5.70 -4.99 -6.83
N VAL A 9 4.82 -3.98 -6.89
CA VAL A 9 4.36 -3.27 -5.66
C VAL A 9 2.84 -2.99 -5.65
N TRP A 10 2.15 -3.06 -6.80
CA TRP A 10 0.84 -2.42 -6.95
C TRP A 10 -0.38 -3.34 -6.88
N GLU A 11 -0.21 -4.65 -7.11
CA GLU A 11 -1.33 -5.59 -7.11
C GLU A 11 -1.66 -6.15 -5.72
N GLU A 12 -0.76 -5.94 -4.75
CA GLU A 12 -0.84 -6.48 -3.38
C GLU A 12 -1.15 -5.42 -2.32
N VAL A 13 -1.00 -4.13 -2.66
CA VAL A 13 -1.30 -3.02 -1.76
C VAL A 13 -2.77 -2.63 -1.96
N PHE A 14 -3.57 -2.85 -0.94
CA PHE A 14 -4.99 -2.49 -0.94
C PHE A 14 -5.15 -1.01 -1.25
N GLN A 15 -5.53 -0.71 -2.50
CA GLN A 15 -5.96 0.62 -2.89
C GLN A 15 -7.36 0.83 -2.36
N PHE A 16 -7.48 1.65 -1.32
CA PHE A 16 -8.77 2.11 -0.84
C PHE A 16 -9.01 3.49 -1.45
N SER A 17 -9.97 3.56 -2.37
CA SER A 17 -10.47 4.85 -2.81
C SER A 17 -11.16 5.53 -1.62
N THR A 18 -10.75 6.74 -1.28
CA THR A 18 -11.40 7.53 -0.23
C THR A 18 -11.94 8.83 -0.82
N SER A 19 -12.92 9.43 -0.14
CA SER A 19 -13.48 10.76 -0.48
C SER A 19 -12.43 11.88 -0.49
N HIS A 20 -11.24 11.64 0.06
CA HIS A 20 -10.15 12.62 0.20
C HIS A 20 -8.93 12.33 -0.69
N GLY A 21 -9.02 11.37 -1.62
CA GLY A 21 -7.97 11.08 -2.60
C GLY A 21 -7.60 9.60 -2.71
N LEU A 22 -6.48 9.33 -3.39
CA LEU A 22 -5.88 8.00 -3.45
C LEU A 22 -5.17 7.71 -2.13
N ALA A 23 -5.56 6.60 -1.47
CA ALA A 23 -4.95 6.14 -0.24
C ALA A 23 -4.47 4.70 -0.36
N GLU A 24 -3.32 4.42 0.25
CA GLU A 24 -2.74 3.09 0.40
C GLU A 24 -2.77 2.66 1.86
N SER A 25 -2.74 1.36 2.11
CA SER A 25 -2.85 0.74 3.44
C SER A 25 -1.46 0.34 3.97
N VAL A 26 -1.17 0.59 5.26
CA VAL A 26 0.06 0.19 5.96
C VAL A 26 -0.20 -0.17 7.43
N ALA A 27 0.71 -0.93 8.06
CA ALA A 27 0.63 -1.25 9.49
C ALA A 27 1.57 -0.37 10.36
N LEU A 28 1.15 0.05 11.57
CA LEU A 28 1.91 1.00 12.41
C LEU A 28 2.86 0.36 13.43
N ARG A 29 4.06 0.95 13.54
CA ARG A 29 5.15 0.49 14.43
C ARG A 29 5.03 0.90 15.92
N THR A 30 4.03 1.69 16.33
CA THR A 30 3.79 1.95 17.77
C THR A 30 2.93 0.87 18.43
N VAL A 31 2.40 -0.04 17.61
CA VAL A 31 1.59 -1.21 17.93
C VAL A 31 2.08 -2.34 17.00
N VAL A 32 3.41 -2.51 16.89
CA VAL A 32 4.05 -3.29 15.79
C VAL A 32 3.52 -4.71 15.77
N PRO A 33 2.76 -5.12 14.74
CA PRO A 33 2.60 -6.53 14.46
C PRO A 33 3.96 -7.07 13.99
N THR A 34 4.38 -8.20 14.55
CA THR A 34 5.47 -9.01 14.03
C THR A 34 5.20 -9.43 12.58
N ASP A 35 6.24 -9.79 11.84
CA ASP A 35 6.10 -10.29 10.47
C ASP A 35 5.09 -11.44 10.39
N GLY A 36 5.08 -12.34 11.39
CA GLY A 36 4.11 -13.43 11.48
C GLY A 36 2.66 -12.97 11.65
N GLU A 37 2.41 -11.94 12.46
CA GLU A 37 1.08 -11.35 12.61
C GLU A 37 0.61 -10.68 11.32
N VAL A 38 1.51 -9.97 10.62
CA VAL A 38 1.20 -9.37 9.32
C VAL A 38 0.92 -10.45 8.27
N HIS A 39 1.67 -11.55 8.26
CA HIS A 39 1.43 -12.67 7.36
C HIS A 39 0.09 -13.36 7.64
N GLY A 40 -0.26 -13.57 8.92
CA GLY A 40 -1.57 -14.09 9.31
C GLY A 40 -2.71 -13.23 8.77
N LEU A 41 -2.63 -11.90 8.96
CA LEU A 41 -3.61 -10.96 8.42
C LEU A 41 -3.67 -11.01 6.88
N GLY A 42 -2.52 -11.13 6.21
CA GLY A 42 -2.41 -11.29 4.77
C GLY A 42 -3.15 -12.54 4.28
N CYS A 43 -2.97 -13.68 4.95
CA CYS A 43 -3.62 -14.93 4.60
C CYS A 43 -5.12 -14.93 4.88
N ASP A 44 -5.55 -14.38 6.01
CA ASP A 44 -6.99 -14.20 6.31
C ASP A 44 -7.67 -13.32 5.26
N LYS A 45 -6.95 -12.30 4.77
CA LYS A 45 -7.46 -11.45 3.71
C LYS A 45 -7.49 -12.18 2.36
N GLN A 46 -6.42 -12.87 1.98
CA GLN A 46 -6.39 -13.70 0.78
C GLN A 46 -7.56 -14.69 0.76
N ALA A 47 -7.82 -15.39 1.86
CA ALA A 47 -8.91 -16.35 1.95
C ALA A 47 -10.29 -15.69 1.72
N ARG A 48 -10.54 -14.53 2.35
CA ARG A 48 -11.78 -13.76 2.16
C ARG A 48 -11.94 -13.22 0.74
N ASP A 49 -10.88 -12.67 0.17
CA ASP A 49 -10.90 -12.11 -1.18
C ASP A 49 -11.05 -13.20 -2.24
N ARG A 50 -10.37 -14.35 -2.05
CA ARG A 50 -10.52 -15.53 -2.91
C ARG A 50 -11.95 -16.06 -2.89
N ALA A 51 -12.56 -16.24 -1.72
CA ALA A 51 -13.95 -16.67 -1.63
C ALA A 51 -14.91 -15.69 -2.35
N ARG A 52 -14.67 -14.38 -2.23
CA ARG A 52 -15.45 -13.34 -2.94
C ARG A 52 -15.26 -13.41 -4.45
N ASP A 53 -14.03 -13.61 -4.93
CA ASP A 53 -13.71 -13.56 -6.35
C ASP A 53 -14.02 -14.88 -7.07
N GLU A 54 -13.92 -16.02 -6.39
CA GLU A 54 -14.42 -17.32 -6.86
C GLU A 54 -15.93 -17.27 -7.11
N ALA A 55 -16.70 -16.62 -6.23
CA ALA A 55 -18.13 -16.37 -6.43
C ALA A 55 -18.43 -15.52 -7.68
N ARG A 56 -17.41 -14.83 -8.23
CA ARG A 56 -17.47 -14.02 -9.46
C ARG A 56 -16.77 -14.68 -10.65
N GLY A 57 -16.30 -15.92 -10.51
CA GLY A 57 -15.56 -16.66 -11.55
C GLY A 57 -14.17 -16.08 -11.85
N ARG A 58 -13.55 -15.39 -10.89
CA ARG A 58 -12.21 -14.79 -11.05
C ARG A 58 -11.21 -15.48 -10.12
N ALA A 59 -9.95 -15.54 -10.55
CA ALA A 59 -8.87 -15.87 -9.64
C ALA A 59 -8.74 -14.75 -8.60
N GLY A 60 -8.82 -15.11 -7.32
CA GLY A 60 -8.61 -14.16 -6.23
C GLY A 60 -7.14 -13.73 -6.12
N PRO A 61 -6.86 -12.64 -5.39
CA PRO A 61 -5.50 -12.16 -5.16
C PRO A 61 -4.66 -13.20 -4.39
N THR A 62 -3.33 -13.11 -4.52
CA THR A 62 -2.39 -14.01 -3.83
C THR A 62 -1.40 -13.22 -3.01
N TYR A 63 -1.63 -13.15 -1.70
CA TYR A 63 -0.74 -12.50 -0.74
C TYR A 63 0.70 -13.00 -0.89
N ARG A 64 1.65 -12.07 -1.07
CA ARG A 64 3.06 -12.37 -1.30
C ARG A 64 3.99 -12.08 -0.13
N GLY A 65 3.56 -11.31 0.86
CA GLY A 65 4.38 -10.96 2.02
C GLY A 65 4.22 -9.52 2.50
N CYS A 66 5.23 -9.03 3.24
CA CYS A 66 5.24 -7.68 3.78
C CYS A 66 6.57 -6.96 3.54
N ILE A 67 6.53 -5.62 3.54
CA ILE A 67 7.70 -4.75 3.42
C ILE A 67 7.61 -3.68 4.50
N ASP A 68 8.70 -3.47 5.21
CA ASP A 68 8.78 -2.41 6.22
C ASP A 68 9.14 -1.08 5.58
N ALA A 69 8.54 0.00 6.09
CA ALA A 69 9.00 1.35 5.85
C ALA A 69 8.94 2.18 7.13
N LEU A 70 9.87 3.13 7.26
CA LEU A 70 9.81 4.12 8.32
C LEU A 70 8.73 5.16 7.99
N VAL A 71 7.79 5.39 8.90
CA VAL A 71 6.75 6.44 8.76
C VAL A 71 7.38 7.81 8.47
N ARG A 72 8.52 8.12 9.09
CA ARG A 72 9.28 9.35 8.79
C ARG A 72 9.71 9.40 7.33
N ALA A 73 10.19 8.29 6.77
CA ALA A 73 10.62 8.23 5.38
C ALA A 73 9.46 8.46 4.40
N ILE A 74 8.22 8.11 4.76
CA ILE A 74 7.01 8.48 3.99
C ILE A 74 6.75 9.98 4.11
N ARG A 75 6.63 10.49 5.34
CA ARG A 75 6.22 11.88 5.64
C ARG A 75 7.19 12.94 5.12
N THR A 76 8.47 12.60 4.95
CA THR A 76 9.49 13.55 4.43
C THR A 76 9.49 13.67 2.92
N ARG A 77 8.78 12.80 2.19
CA ARG A 77 8.78 12.80 0.73
C ARG A 77 7.75 13.77 0.17
N HIS A 78 8.00 14.17 -1.07
CA HIS A 78 7.07 14.97 -1.87
C HIS A 78 7.29 14.67 -3.34
N THR A 79 6.24 14.79 -4.15
CA THR A 79 6.35 14.66 -5.62
C THR A 79 7.05 15.86 -6.23
N THR A 80 7.41 15.78 -7.52
CA THR A 80 7.97 16.91 -8.28
C THR A 80 7.07 18.14 -8.21
N ASN A 81 5.75 17.92 -8.27
CA ASN A 81 4.73 18.97 -8.14
C ASN A 81 4.33 19.27 -6.68
N LYS A 82 5.19 18.95 -5.72
CA LYS A 82 5.08 19.32 -4.29
C LYS A 82 3.87 18.73 -3.56
N HIS A 83 3.28 17.64 -4.05
CA HIS A 83 2.31 16.87 -3.26
C HIS A 83 3.03 16.19 -2.11
N ARG A 84 2.39 16.12 -0.95
CA ARG A 84 3.00 15.56 0.27
C ARG A 84 2.33 14.25 0.63
N PHE A 85 2.96 13.46 1.49
CA PHE A 85 2.37 12.23 2.01
C PHE A 85 2.03 12.37 3.49
N SER A 86 0.83 11.93 3.86
CA SER A 86 0.41 11.77 5.24
C SER A 86 0.30 10.28 5.57
N VAL A 87 0.51 9.94 6.84
CA VAL A 87 0.21 8.60 7.38
C VAL A 87 -0.73 8.80 8.55
N THR A 88 -1.96 8.31 8.40
CA THR A 88 -3.06 8.48 9.36
C THR A 88 -3.50 7.11 9.88
N HIS A 89 -3.56 6.94 11.19
CA HIS A 89 -4.10 5.73 11.81
C HIS A 89 -5.59 5.57 11.46
N ALA A 90 -6.00 4.36 11.08
CA ALA A 90 -7.36 4.04 10.64
C ALA A 90 -7.92 2.89 11.50
N PRO A 91 -8.24 3.15 12.78
CA PRO A 91 -8.61 2.11 13.75
C PRO A 91 -9.90 1.37 13.39
N GLU A 92 -10.79 1.99 12.61
CA GLU A 92 -12.00 1.36 12.06
C GLU A 92 -11.71 0.15 11.16
N GLU A 93 -10.49 0.06 10.61
CA GLU A 93 -10.01 -1.08 9.81
C GLU A 93 -9.11 -2.05 10.61
N GLY A 94 -8.97 -1.80 11.91
CA GLY A 94 -8.18 -2.61 12.85
C GLY A 94 -7.12 -1.81 13.59
N ASP A 95 -6.70 -2.32 14.75
CA ASP A 95 -5.80 -1.63 15.69
C ASP A 95 -4.44 -1.30 15.07
N TRP A 96 -3.99 -2.12 14.13
CA TRP A 96 -2.66 -2.01 13.52
C TRP A 96 -2.67 -1.22 12.20
N HIS A 97 -3.83 -0.81 11.69
CA HIS A 97 -3.98 -0.30 10.33
C HIS A 97 -3.85 1.22 10.22
N ALA A 98 -3.16 1.70 9.19
CA ALA A 98 -3.04 3.10 8.82
C ALA A 98 -3.13 3.29 7.31
N ARG A 99 -3.48 4.50 6.90
CA ARG A 99 -3.55 4.91 5.50
C ARG A 99 -2.41 5.88 5.17
N ILE A 100 -1.73 5.66 4.04
CA ILE A 100 -0.90 6.67 3.38
C ILE A 100 -1.82 7.47 2.46
N THR A 101 -1.84 8.79 2.61
CA THR A 101 -2.66 9.69 1.78
C THR A 101 -1.78 10.71 1.07
N VAL A 102 -2.03 10.91 -0.22
CA VAL A 102 -1.39 11.99 -0.99
C VAL A 102 -2.14 13.29 -0.75
N MET A 103 -1.50 14.23 -0.06
CA MET A 103 -2.00 15.59 0.13
C MET A 103 -1.63 16.44 -1.10
N LEU A 104 -2.65 16.90 -1.82
CA LEU A 104 -2.47 17.72 -3.02
C LEU A 104 -1.75 19.03 -2.70
N ALA A 105 -0.99 19.50 -3.68
CA ALA A 105 -0.35 20.80 -3.60
C ALA A 105 -1.40 21.90 -3.73
N GLU A 106 -1.10 23.07 -3.18
CA GLU A 106 -2.00 24.22 -3.27
C GLU A 106 -2.35 24.54 -4.74
N GLY A 107 -3.62 24.86 -4.99
CA GLY A 107 -4.14 25.10 -6.34
C GLY A 107 -4.32 23.85 -7.21
N THR A 108 -4.01 22.65 -6.70
CA THR A 108 -4.20 21.39 -7.45
C THR A 108 -5.50 20.71 -7.07
N ALA A 109 -6.39 20.52 -8.05
CA ALA A 109 -7.68 19.84 -7.82
C ALA A 109 -7.58 18.31 -7.86
N LYS A 110 -6.62 17.75 -8.62
CA LYS A 110 -6.42 16.30 -8.76
C LYS A 110 -5.00 15.98 -9.23
N LEU A 111 -4.54 14.77 -8.94
CA LEU A 111 -3.27 14.24 -9.47
C LEU A 111 -3.34 14.05 -10.98
N SER A 112 -2.35 14.58 -11.69
CA SER A 112 -2.12 14.29 -13.10
C SER A 112 -1.60 12.86 -13.29
N LYS A 113 -1.45 12.43 -14.55
CA LYS A 113 -0.83 11.13 -14.86
C LYS A 113 0.64 11.09 -14.40
N GLN A 114 1.36 12.20 -14.55
CA GLN A 114 2.75 12.31 -14.11
C GLN A 114 2.84 12.25 -12.59
N ASP A 115 1.97 12.95 -11.87
CA ASP A 115 1.98 12.93 -10.39
C ASP A 115 1.76 11.53 -9.84
N LYS A 116 0.89 10.74 -10.48
CA LYS A 116 0.68 9.35 -10.12
C LYS A 116 1.95 8.52 -10.34
N GLN A 117 2.70 8.78 -11.41
CA GLN A 117 3.97 8.11 -11.65
C GLN A 117 5.02 8.49 -10.60
N ASP A 118 5.14 9.77 -10.28
CA ASP A 118 6.03 10.26 -9.22
C ASP A 118 5.70 9.62 -7.86
N VAL A 119 4.42 9.55 -7.50
CA VAL A 119 3.96 8.86 -6.27
C VAL A 119 4.47 7.42 -6.26
N ARG A 120 4.35 6.71 -7.39
CA ARG A 120 4.77 5.31 -7.47
C ARG A 120 6.27 5.15 -7.28
N GLU A 121 7.06 5.98 -7.93
CA GLU A 121 8.52 5.94 -7.84
C GLU A 121 9.00 6.28 -6.44
N ILE A 122 8.38 7.27 -5.80
CA ILE A 122 8.70 7.65 -4.41
C ILE A 122 8.33 6.54 -3.43
N MET A 123 7.14 5.94 -3.56
CA MET A 123 6.74 4.82 -2.69
C MET A 123 7.67 3.63 -2.88
N ALA A 124 8.05 3.29 -4.12
CA ALA A 124 9.03 2.23 -4.37
C ALA A 124 10.37 2.46 -3.66
N GLN A 125 10.86 3.72 -3.63
CA GLN A 125 12.08 4.08 -2.87
C GLN A 125 11.89 4.02 -1.35
N VAL A 126 10.68 4.24 -0.86
CA VAL A 126 10.37 4.16 0.58
C VAL A 126 10.29 2.71 1.04
N PHE A 127 9.78 1.82 0.19
CA PHE A 127 9.63 0.39 0.43
C PHE A 127 10.75 -0.45 -0.23
N ASP A 128 12.00 -0.02 -0.07
CA ASP A 128 13.22 -0.63 -0.63
C ASP A 128 13.75 -1.82 0.19
N GLY A 129 13.15 -2.12 1.35
CA GLY A 129 13.67 -3.12 2.32
C GLY A 129 13.69 -4.59 1.85
N GLY A 130 13.27 -4.87 0.62
CA GLY A 130 13.04 -6.23 0.12
C GLY A 130 11.76 -6.84 0.69
N LEU A 131 11.04 -7.61 -0.14
CA LEU A 131 9.84 -8.32 0.28
C LEU A 131 10.21 -9.44 1.26
N LYS A 132 9.66 -9.37 2.46
CA LYS A 132 9.63 -10.49 3.40
C LYS A 132 8.55 -11.44 2.91
N GLY A 133 8.98 -12.36 2.04
CA GLY A 133 8.08 -13.26 1.32
C GLY A 133 7.32 -14.20 2.25
N HIS A 134 6.07 -14.49 1.90
CA HIS A 134 5.24 -15.46 2.59
C HIS A 134 4.37 -16.23 1.60
N THR A 135 4.15 -17.51 1.88
CA THR A 135 3.20 -18.35 1.16
C THR A 135 2.12 -18.77 2.14
N CYS A 136 0.90 -18.33 1.89
CA CYS A 136 -0.24 -18.74 2.71
C CYS A 136 -0.48 -20.25 2.60
N PRO A 137 -0.88 -20.90 3.71
CA PRO A 137 -1.26 -22.31 3.70
C PRO A 137 -2.52 -22.59 2.85
#